data_AF-H2ZTE0-F1
#
_entry.id   AF-H2ZTE0-F1
#
_cell.length_a   1.000
_cell.length_b   1.000
_cell.length_c   1.000
_cell.angle_alpha   90.00
_cell.angle_beta   90.00
_cell.angle_gamma   90.00
#
_symmetry.space_group_name_H-M   'P 1'
#
loop_
_entity.id
_entity.type
_entity.pdbx_description
1 polymer ?
#
loop_
_entity_poly.entity_id
_entity_poly.type
_entity_poly.pdbx_seq_one_letter_code
_entity_poly.pdbx_strand_id
1 'polypeptide(L)'
;LSDDFSKVRESNTYYLGDVVHIEASVITANHMPLLLFIDSCVATLTPDKDSSPRYPIIDYHGCLIDGRSEDSSSVFRPPRPSFNKLRFNLDAFRFYQDSRTVIYITCHLKVTAMDRTPDSMNKACSFRKPANEWTPMEGKAAICSCCETKDCGNAPNWRNRWGRDVASKLGMPGLKLEGDTVVGPLVILDAKSKGADHSDSSVGLYSSEESPTVLIILGVVAAILLSCVVLGLFKIYRQRSKLQPARE
;
A
#
# COMPACT_ATOMS: atom_id res chain seq x y z
N LEU A 1 -8.30 -4.59 -11.85
CA LEU A 1 -8.30 -5.01 -13.27
C LEU A 1 -7.24 -6.10 -13.48
N SER A 2 -7.29 -6.82 -14.59
CA SER A 2 -6.19 -7.68 -15.07
C SER A 2 -4.92 -6.86 -15.32
N ASP A 3 -3.78 -7.54 -15.43
CA ASP A 3 -2.45 -6.92 -15.56
C ASP A 3 -2.31 -5.99 -16.78
N ASP A 4 -3.07 -6.29 -17.84
CA ASP A 4 -3.17 -5.54 -19.09
C ASP A 4 -4.31 -4.50 -19.11
N PHE A 5 -5.07 -4.36 -18.01
CA PHE A 5 -6.24 -3.49 -17.91
C PHE A 5 -7.34 -3.78 -18.95
N SER A 6 -7.40 -4.99 -19.51
CA SER A 6 -8.42 -5.36 -20.52
C SER A 6 -9.75 -5.76 -19.90
N LYS A 7 -9.73 -6.39 -18.72
CA LYS A 7 -10.93 -6.84 -18.02
C LYS A 7 -10.87 -6.63 -16.52
N VAL A 8 -12.04 -6.67 -15.89
CA VAL A 8 -12.13 -6.83 -14.44
C VAL A 8 -11.48 -8.16 -14.08
N ARG A 9 -10.64 -8.13 -13.05
CA ARG A 9 -9.98 -9.34 -12.56
C ARG A 9 -11.05 -10.23 -11.95
N GLU A 10 -10.98 -11.53 -12.24
CA GLU A 10 -11.99 -12.49 -11.79
C GLU A 10 -11.95 -12.73 -10.28
N SER A 11 -10.80 -12.47 -9.65
CA SER A 11 -10.60 -12.59 -8.20
C SER A 11 -10.14 -11.26 -7.59
N ASN A 12 -10.75 -10.92 -6.46
CA ASN A 12 -10.38 -9.79 -5.61
C ASN A 12 -9.32 -10.17 -4.54
N THR A 13 -8.75 -11.37 -4.64
CA THR A 13 -7.67 -11.82 -3.75
C THR A 13 -6.31 -11.46 -4.34
N TYR A 14 -5.46 -10.81 -3.56
CA TYR A 14 -4.10 -10.40 -3.86
C TYR A 14 -3.16 -10.93 -2.76
N TYR A 15 -1.87 -10.96 -3.05
CA TYR A 15 -0.81 -11.32 -2.09
C TYR A 15 0.08 -10.10 -1.85
N LEU A 16 0.73 -10.01 -0.69
CA LEU A 16 1.75 -8.99 -0.46
C LEU A 16 2.84 -9.09 -1.55
N GLY A 17 3.16 -7.95 -2.17
CA GLY A 17 4.03 -7.86 -3.35
C GLY A 17 3.30 -7.90 -4.69
N ASP A 18 1.99 -8.22 -4.72
CA ASP A 18 1.18 -8.03 -5.92
C ASP A 18 0.94 -6.54 -6.19
N VAL A 19 0.59 -6.22 -7.43
CA VAL A 19 0.12 -4.88 -7.83
C VAL A 19 -1.38 -4.91 -8.09
N VAL A 20 -2.10 -3.99 -7.47
CA VAL A 20 -3.54 -3.75 -7.67
C VAL A 20 -3.71 -2.71 -8.78
N HIS A 21 -4.22 -3.15 -9.93
CA HIS A 21 -4.54 -2.27 -11.06
C HIS A 21 -5.92 -1.64 -10.91
N ILE A 22 -5.98 -0.33 -10.69
CA ILE A 22 -7.22 0.42 -10.46
C ILE A 22 -7.50 1.35 -11.64
N GLU A 23 -8.73 1.31 -12.15
CA GLU A 23 -9.27 2.26 -13.15
C GLU A 23 -10.48 2.96 -12.55
N ALA A 24 -10.45 4.28 -12.55
CA ALA A 24 -11.63 5.10 -12.36
C ALA A 24 -12.20 5.47 -13.73
N SER A 25 -13.52 5.44 -13.86
CA SER A 25 -14.20 5.87 -15.09
C SER A 25 -15.52 6.56 -14.76
N VAL A 26 -15.92 7.51 -15.61
CA VAL A 26 -17.23 8.17 -15.55
C VAL A 26 -17.99 7.90 -16.83
N ILE A 27 -19.27 7.52 -16.69
CA ILE A 27 -20.18 7.33 -17.83
C ILE A 27 -20.55 8.71 -18.36
N THR A 28 -20.17 8.98 -19.61
CA THR A 28 -20.53 10.21 -20.32
C THR A 28 -21.75 9.92 -21.20
N ALA A 29 -22.95 10.14 -20.69
CA ALA A 29 -24.18 10.06 -21.50
C ALA A 29 -24.47 11.43 -22.13
N ASN A 30 -24.31 11.59 -23.45
CA ASN A 30 -24.62 12.79 -24.24
C ASN A 30 -24.05 14.15 -23.75
N HIS A 31 -23.20 14.16 -22.73
CA HIS A 31 -22.56 15.37 -22.19
C HIS A 31 -21.27 15.70 -22.95
N MET A 32 -20.85 16.97 -22.90
CA MET A 32 -19.52 17.40 -23.37
C MET A 32 -18.41 16.52 -22.77
N PRO A 33 -17.27 16.34 -23.48
CA PRO A 33 -16.18 15.51 -22.99
C PRO A 33 -15.69 16.00 -21.62
N LEU A 34 -15.80 15.13 -20.62
CA LEU A 34 -15.37 15.37 -19.26
C LEU A 34 -13.97 14.80 -19.05
N LEU A 35 -13.11 15.56 -18.35
CA LEU A 35 -11.79 15.12 -17.92
C LEU A 35 -11.87 14.66 -16.47
N LEU A 36 -11.57 13.37 -16.24
CA LEU A 36 -11.63 12.73 -14.94
C LEU A 36 -10.33 12.89 -14.16
N PHE A 37 -10.46 13.24 -12.88
CA PHE A 37 -9.41 13.22 -11.87
C PHE A 37 -9.83 12.40 -10.65
N ILE A 38 -8.84 11.83 -9.97
CA ILE A 38 -9.00 11.19 -8.66
C ILE A 38 -8.43 12.18 -7.65
N ASP A 39 -9.29 12.79 -6.85
CA ASP A 39 -8.91 13.84 -5.90
C ASP A 39 -8.20 13.25 -4.68
N SER A 40 -8.76 12.18 -4.13
CA SER A 40 -8.20 11.43 -3.00
C SER A 40 -8.64 9.97 -3.03
N CYS A 41 -7.88 9.10 -2.38
CA CYS A 41 -8.24 7.72 -2.10
C CYS A 41 -7.72 7.34 -0.71
N VAL A 42 -8.58 6.72 0.10
CA VAL A 42 -8.25 6.23 1.44
C VAL A 42 -8.60 4.77 1.56
N ALA A 43 -7.67 3.97 2.06
CA ALA A 43 -7.94 2.61 2.45
C ALA A 43 -8.37 2.51 3.91
N THR A 44 -9.28 1.58 4.18
CA THR A 44 -9.86 1.29 5.49
C THR A 44 -10.16 -0.20 5.60
N LEU A 45 -10.47 -0.68 6.81
CA LEU A 45 -10.82 -2.08 7.07
C LEU A 45 -12.33 -2.34 6.99
N THR A 46 -13.13 -1.31 6.70
CA THR A 46 -14.59 -1.39 6.50
C THR A 46 -14.98 -0.52 5.31
N PRO A 47 -16.19 -0.64 4.75
CA PRO A 47 -16.64 0.26 3.68
C PRO A 47 -16.74 1.74 4.09
N ASP A 48 -16.74 2.04 5.39
CA ASP A 48 -16.77 3.41 5.88
C ASP A 48 -15.38 4.06 5.78
N LYS A 49 -15.27 5.05 4.88
CA LYS A 49 -14.02 5.80 4.62
C LYS A 49 -13.51 6.58 5.84
N ASP A 50 -14.38 6.86 6.81
CA ASP A 50 -14.03 7.60 8.02
C ASP A 50 -13.70 6.68 9.21
N SER A 51 -13.86 5.36 9.02
CA SER A 51 -13.47 4.34 10.01
C SER A 51 -11.95 4.28 10.24
N SER A 52 -11.53 3.78 11.40
CA SER A 52 -10.11 3.56 11.71
C SER A 52 -9.75 2.08 11.68
N PRO A 53 -8.53 1.71 11.26
CA PRO A 53 -7.43 2.56 10.77
C PRO A 53 -7.65 3.07 9.34
N ARG A 54 -6.94 4.15 8.97
CA ARG A 54 -6.98 4.76 7.64
C ARG A 54 -5.59 4.85 7.04
N TYR A 55 -5.48 4.60 5.75
CA TYR A 55 -4.25 4.77 4.99
C TYR A 55 -4.51 5.61 3.74
N PRO A 56 -4.06 6.88 3.68
CA PRO A 56 -4.27 7.73 2.52
C PRO A 56 -3.31 7.31 1.38
N ILE A 57 -3.89 6.91 0.25
CA ILE A 57 -3.15 6.45 -0.93
C ILE A 57 -2.91 7.61 -1.90
N ILE A 58 -3.97 8.38 -2.15
CA ILE A 58 -3.97 9.62 -2.94
C ILE A 58 -4.53 10.71 -2.06
N ASP A 59 -3.85 11.84 -1.99
CA ASP A 59 -4.30 13.02 -1.24
C ASP A 59 -3.83 14.30 -1.94
N TYR A 60 -4.12 15.47 -1.36
CA TYR A 60 -3.70 16.78 -1.86
C TYR A 60 -4.11 17.03 -3.31
N HIS A 61 -5.34 16.67 -3.65
CA HIS A 61 -5.94 16.86 -4.97
C HIS A 61 -5.17 16.13 -6.09
N GLY A 62 -4.97 14.82 -5.92
CA GLY A 62 -4.37 13.95 -6.95
C GLY A 62 -2.87 13.69 -6.82
N CYS A 63 -2.26 13.90 -5.66
CA CYS A 63 -0.90 13.43 -5.37
C CYS A 63 -0.96 11.97 -4.89
N LEU A 64 -0.39 11.04 -5.65
CA LEU A 64 -0.29 9.62 -5.25
C LEU A 64 0.84 9.47 -4.22
N ILE A 65 0.51 9.75 -2.96
CA ILE A 65 1.46 9.78 -1.84
C ILE A 65 1.97 8.42 -1.42
N ASP A 66 1.25 7.34 -1.71
CA ASP A 66 1.74 5.98 -1.46
C ASP A 66 3.07 5.72 -2.18
N GLY A 67 3.19 6.11 -3.46
CA GLY A 67 4.42 5.94 -4.27
C GLY A 67 5.62 6.77 -3.81
N ARG A 68 5.42 7.72 -2.87
CA ARG A 68 6.51 8.49 -2.25
C ARG A 68 7.23 7.67 -1.17
N SER A 69 6.59 6.66 -0.60
CA SER A 69 7.15 5.75 0.41
C SER A 69 8.28 4.90 -0.16
N GLU A 70 9.29 4.57 0.65
CA GLU A 70 10.51 3.88 0.21
C GLU A 70 10.24 2.51 -0.43
N ASP A 71 9.27 1.77 0.11
CA ASP A 71 8.95 0.39 -0.33
C ASP A 71 7.80 0.29 -1.34
N SER A 72 7.23 1.43 -1.78
CA SER A 72 6.09 1.44 -2.72
C SER A 72 6.48 1.84 -4.14
N SER A 73 6.02 1.09 -5.13
CA SER A 73 6.15 1.36 -6.55
C SER A 73 4.88 1.94 -7.18
N SER A 74 3.91 2.35 -6.36
CA SER A 74 2.61 2.87 -6.81
C SER A 74 2.74 4.13 -7.65
N VAL A 75 2.03 4.16 -8.78
CA VAL A 75 2.21 5.18 -9.82
C VAL A 75 0.96 5.29 -10.70
N PHE A 76 0.61 6.51 -11.12
CA PHE A 76 -0.37 6.72 -12.19
C PHE A 76 0.17 6.12 -13.49
N ARG A 77 -0.70 5.57 -14.33
CA ARG A 77 -0.29 4.84 -15.54
C ARG A 77 -0.49 5.70 -16.79
N PRO A 78 0.55 6.40 -17.29
CA PRO A 78 0.51 7.06 -18.59
C PRO A 78 0.65 6.05 -19.75
N PRO A 79 0.12 6.37 -20.94
CA PRO A 79 -0.76 7.51 -21.23
C PRO A 79 -2.18 7.27 -20.71
N ARG A 80 -2.97 8.35 -20.64
CA ARG A 80 -4.40 8.27 -20.29
C ARG A 80 -5.14 7.46 -21.37
N PRO A 81 -5.99 6.47 -21.00
CA PRO A 81 -6.75 5.71 -22.00
C PRO A 81 -7.79 6.55 -22.74
N SER A 82 -8.52 7.39 -22.02
CA SER A 82 -9.52 8.34 -22.54
C SER A 82 -9.78 9.43 -21.49
N PHE A 83 -10.29 10.60 -21.89
CA PHE A 83 -10.50 11.75 -20.98
C PHE A 83 -11.32 11.41 -19.72
N ASN A 84 -12.30 10.52 -19.87
CA ASN A 84 -13.18 10.07 -18.79
C ASN A 84 -12.64 8.87 -17.98
N LYS A 85 -11.38 8.46 -18.19
CA LYS A 85 -10.73 7.34 -17.49
C LYS A 85 -9.40 7.76 -16.90
N LEU A 86 -9.07 7.21 -15.73
CA LEU A 86 -7.77 7.38 -15.09
C LEU A 86 -7.34 6.07 -14.45
N ARG A 87 -6.05 5.71 -14.60
CA ARG A 87 -5.48 4.45 -14.13
C ARG A 87 -4.31 4.68 -13.21
N PHE A 88 -4.20 3.89 -12.15
CA PHE A 88 -3.01 3.82 -11.32
C PHE A 88 -2.75 2.41 -10.84
N ASN A 89 -1.49 2.15 -10.56
CA ASN A 89 -1.02 0.94 -9.89
C ASN A 89 -0.86 1.25 -8.41
N LEU A 90 -1.34 0.34 -7.57
CA LEU A 90 -1.19 0.37 -6.14
C LEU A 90 -0.56 -0.93 -5.67
N ASP A 91 0.55 -0.87 -4.95
CA ASP A 91 1.14 -2.06 -4.36
C ASP A 91 0.22 -2.63 -3.27
N ALA A 92 0.00 -3.95 -3.29
CA ALA A 92 -0.86 -4.61 -2.32
C ALA A 92 -0.23 -4.51 -0.92
N PHE A 93 -1.00 -3.97 0.02
CA PHE A 93 -0.57 -3.78 1.40
C PHE A 93 -1.63 -4.25 2.40
N ARG A 94 -1.20 -4.44 3.65
CA ARG A 94 -2.04 -4.78 4.80
C ARG A 94 -1.80 -3.76 5.91
N PHE A 95 -2.84 -3.51 6.72
CA PHE A 95 -2.69 -2.75 7.95
C PHE A 95 -1.83 -3.53 8.95
N TYR A 96 -0.78 -2.88 9.46
CA TYR A 96 0.13 -3.48 10.44
C TYR A 96 -0.63 -3.95 11.69
N GLN A 97 -0.29 -5.14 12.18
CA GLN A 97 -0.89 -5.77 13.36
C GLN A 97 -2.41 -6.02 13.30
N ASP A 98 -3.05 -5.88 12.15
CA ASP A 98 -4.44 -6.30 11.97
C ASP A 98 -4.50 -7.73 11.43
N SER A 99 -5.39 -8.55 11.99
CA SER A 99 -5.62 -9.93 11.58
C SER A 99 -6.57 -10.04 10.39
N ARG A 100 -7.31 -8.98 10.07
CA ARG A 100 -8.17 -8.93 8.90
C ARG A 100 -7.29 -8.83 7.65
N THR A 101 -7.61 -9.67 6.68
CA THR A 101 -6.99 -9.69 5.36
C THR A 101 -7.74 -8.80 4.37
N VAL A 102 -8.80 -8.09 4.79
CA VAL A 102 -9.63 -7.31 3.88
C VAL A 102 -9.34 -5.82 3.96
N ILE A 103 -9.30 -5.16 2.80
CA ILE A 103 -9.26 -3.70 2.71
C ILE A 103 -10.36 -3.20 1.77
N TYR A 104 -10.83 -1.99 2.04
CA TYR A 104 -11.71 -1.21 1.18
C TYR A 104 -11.00 0.09 0.83
N ILE A 105 -11.04 0.49 -0.43
CA ILE A 105 -10.46 1.73 -0.92
C ILE A 105 -11.59 2.63 -1.37
N THR A 106 -11.80 3.75 -0.68
CA THR A 106 -12.77 4.76 -1.10
C THR A 106 -12.05 5.89 -1.79
N CYS A 107 -12.45 6.22 -3.00
CA CYS A 107 -11.87 7.30 -3.80
C CYS A 107 -12.89 8.41 -4.06
N HIS A 108 -12.46 9.65 -3.87
CA HIS A 108 -13.20 10.84 -4.27
C HIS A 108 -12.83 11.18 -5.72
N LEU A 109 -13.79 11.05 -6.62
CA LEU A 109 -13.63 11.37 -8.04
C LEU A 109 -14.17 12.77 -8.33
N LYS A 110 -13.56 13.45 -9.30
CA LYS A 110 -14.05 14.73 -9.80
C LYS A 110 -13.85 14.88 -11.30
N VAL A 111 -14.66 15.74 -11.92
CA VAL A 111 -14.58 16.00 -13.36
C VAL A 111 -14.47 17.50 -13.67
N THR A 112 -13.73 17.82 -14.73
CA THR A 112 -13.73 19.15 -15.37
C THR A 112 -14.20 19.06 -16.82
N ALA A 113 -14.42 20.20 -17.46
CA ALA A 113 -14.44 20.27 -18.92
C ALA A 113 -13.08 19.86 -19.50
N MET A 114 -13.08 19.16 -20.65
CA MET A 114 -11.86 18.64 -21.28
C MET A 114 -10.89 19.72 -21.79
N ASP A 115 -11.41 20.90 -22.17
CA ASP A 115 -10.61 22.03 -22.67
C ASP A 115 -9.79 22.72 -21.56
N ARG A 116 -10.03 22.38 -20.30
CA ARG A 116 -9.34 22.99 -19.17
C ARG A 116 -7.97 22.35 -18.98
N THR A 117 -6.93 23.19 -18.97
CA THR A 117 -5.57 22.75 -18.64
C THR A 117 -5.48 22.26 -17.19
N PRO A 118 -4.79 21.14 -16.90
CA PRO A 118 -4.51 20.69 -15.55
C PRO A 118 -3.88 21.80 -14.69
N ASP A 119 -4.33 21.89 -13.43
CA ASP A 119 -3.92 22.91 -12.46
C ASP A 119 -3.57 22.27 -11.11
N SER A 120 -3.15 23.06 -10.12
CA SER A 120 -2.74 22.53 -8.80
C SER A 120 -3.86 21.81 -8.06
N MET A 121 -5.12 22.04 -8.44
CA MET A 121 -6.27 21.34 -7.90
C MET A 121 -6.66 20.16 -8.80
N ASN A 122 -6.51 20.23 -10.11
CA ASN A 122 -6.96 19.21 -11.05
C ASN A 122 -5.75 18.58 -11.74
N LYS A 123 -5.16 17.57 -11.09
CA LYS A 123 -3.92 16.91 -11.51
C LYS A 123 -3.90 15.44 -11.12
N ALA A 124 -2.96 14.70 -11.69
CA ALA A 124 -2.60 13.35 -11.31
C ALA A 124 -1.07 13.29 -11.26
N CYS A 125 -0.51 13.27 -10.05
CA CYS A 125 0.92 13.37 -9.80
C CYS A 125 1.47 12.07 -9.22
N SER A 126 2.63 11.65 -9.71
CA SER A 126 3.36 10.51 -9.16
C SER A 126 4.78 10.91 -8.81
N PHE A 127 5.30 10.33 -7.74
CA PHE A 127 6.66 10.55 -7.32
C PHE A 127 7.62 9.64 -8.10
N ARG A 128 8.65 10.22 -8.71
CA ARG A 128 9.71 9.49 -9.41
C ARG A 128 10.92 9.39 -8.51
N LYS A 129 11.06 8.25 -7.82
CA LYS A 129 12.19 7.98 -6.92
C LYS A 129 13.58 8.23 -7.56
N PRO A 130 13.88 7.78 -8.79
CA PRO A 130 15.20 7.98 -9.37
C PRO A 130 15.57 9.46 -9.57
N ALA A 131 14.58 10.31 -9.81
CA ALA A 131 14.75 11.75 -10.00
C ALA A 131 14.43 12.56 -8.72
N ASN A 132 13.96 11.89 -7.67
CA ASN A 132 13.52 12.48 -6.41
C ASN A 132 12.55 13.67 -6.61
N GLU A 133 11.62 13.54 -7.56
CA GLU A 133 10.73 14.63 -7.99
C GLU A 133 9.29 14.15 -8.16
N TRP A 134 8.34 15.07 -8.03
CA TRP A 134 6.95 14.84 -8.41
C TRP A 134 6.74 15.18 -9.88
N THR A 135 6.15 14.25 -10.64
CA THR A 135 5.82 14.48 -12.04
C THR A 135 4.32 14.35 -12.30
N PRO A 136 3.72 15.28 -13.05
CA PRO A 136 2.36 15.12 -13.51
C PRO A 136 2.27 14.05 -14.59
N MET A 137 1.15 13.35 -14.64
CA MET A 137 0.78 12.53 -15.77
C MET A 137 0.57 13.38 -17.04
N GLU A 138 -0.06 14.55 -16.88
CA GLU A 138 -0.40 15.50 -17.94
C GLU A 138 -0.28 16.94 -17.42
N GLY A 139 0.18 17.88 -18.26
CA GLY A 139 0.31 19.29 -17.90
C GLY A 139 1.74 19.72 -17.51
N LYS A 140 1.86 20.88 -16.88
CA LYS A 140 3.16 21.48 -16.53
C LYS A 140 3.73 20.82 -15.28
N ALA A 141 5.03 20.53 -15.25
CA ALA A 141 5.70 19.93 -14.09
C ALA A 141 5.43 20.66 -12.76
N ALA A 142 5.38 22.00 -12.81
CA ALA A 142 5.16 22.86 -11.65
C ALA A 142 3.80 22.65 -10.93
N ILE A 143 2.80 22.00 -11.54
CA ILE A 143 1.51 21.76 -10.87
C ILE A 143 1.63 20.74 -9.72
N CYS A 144 2.67 19.90 -9.74
CA CYS A 144 2.88 18.87 -8.73
C CYS A 144 3.87 19.28 -7.62
N SER A 145 4.45 20.49 -7.67
CA SER A 145 5.40 20.96 -6.65
C SER A 145 4.78 21.00 -5.24
N CYS A 146 3.48 21.28 -5.16
CA CYS A 146 2.72 21.31 -3.92
C CYS A 146 2.51 19.93 -3.26
N CYS A 147 2.77 18.83 -3.98
CA CYS A 147 2.65 17.47 -3.43
C CYS A 147 3.72 17.21 -2.37
N GLU A 148 4.93 17.77 -2.53
CA GLU A 148 6.00 17.61 -1.53
C GLU A 148 5.69 18.42 -0.26
N THR A 149 5.13 19.63 -0.41
CA THR A 149 4.73 20.48 0.73
C THR A 149 3.43 20.03 1.38
N LYS A 150 2.70 19.07 0.77
CA LYS A 150 1.41 18.59 1.27
C LYS A 150 0.38 19.70 1.43
N ASP A 151 0.46 20.70 0.56
CA ASP A 151 -0.46 21.83 0.52
C ASP A 151 -0.68 22.30 -0.91
N CYS A 152 -1.64 21.67 -1.58
CA CYS A 152 -2.05 22.02 -2.93
C CYS A 152 -3.20 23.05 -2.98
N GLY A 153 -3.48 23.73 -1.85
CA GLY A 153 -4.46 24.80 -1.73
C GLY A 153 -5.71 24.40 -0.96
N ASN A 154 -5.91 25.02 0.21
CA ASN A 154 -7.17 25.00 0.95
C ASN A 154 -7.89 26.34 0.80
N ALA A 155 -8.84 26.43 -0.13
CA ALA A 155 -9.81 27.53 -0.14
C ALA A 155 -11.23 26.94 -0.08
N PRO A 156 -11.89 26.92 1.09
CA PRO A 156 -13.28 26.44 1.20
C PRO A 156 -14.24 27.21 0.27
N ASN A 157 -13.93 28.49 -0.02
CA ASN A 157 -14.67 29.30 -0.98
C ASN A 157 -14.38 28.97 -2.46
N TRP A 158 -13.25 28.31 -2.77
CA TRP A 158 -12.89 27.94 -4.14
C TRP A 158 -13.69 26.73 -4.63
N ARG A 159 -13.93 25.71 -3.79
CA ARG A 159 -14.72 24.52 -4.19
C ARG A 159 -16.13 24.91 -4.68
N ASN A 160 -16.78 25.83 -3.96
CA ASN A 160 -18.12 26.34 -4.30
C ASN A 160 -18.13 27.28 -5.51
N ARG A 161 -17.03 27.99 -5.78
CA ARG A 161 -16.89 28.83 -6.98
C ARG A 161 -16.56 27.96 -8.20
N TRP A 162 -15.63 27.03 -8.06
CA TRP A 162 -15.21 26.09 -9.10
C TRP A 162 -16.36 25.20 -9.59
N GLY A 163 -17.15 24.62 -8.68
CA GLY A 163 -18.30 23.81 -9.07
C GLY A 163 -19.31 24.62 -9.90
N ARG A 164 -19.52 25.90 -9.56
CA ARG A 164 -20.37 26.82 -10.32
C ARG A 164 -19.74 27.21 -11.66
N ASP A 165 -18.45 27.49 -11.71
CA ASP A 165 -17.74 27.85 -12.95
C ASP A 165 -17.72 26.69 -13.95
N VAL A 166 -17.48 25.46 -13.48
CA VAL A 166 -17.50 24.25 -14.29
C VAL A 166 -18.92 23.94 -14.74
N ALA A 167 -19.91 23.97 -13.85
CA ALA A 167 -21.32 23.77 -14.22
C ALA A 167 -21.81 24.81 -15.24
N SER A 168 -21.39 26.08 -15.09
CA SER A 168 -21.72 27.16 -16.02
C SER A 168 -21.05 26.94 -17.38
N LYS A 169 -19.76 26.58 -17.42
CA LYS A 169 -19.07 26.21 -18.66
C LYS A 169 -19.69 25.02 -19.36
N LEU A 170 -20.15 24.03 -18.58
CA LEU A 170 -20.80 22.84 -19.12
C LEU A 170 -22.26 23.11 -19.56
N GLY A 171 -22.81 24.28 -19.25
CA GLY A 171 -24.21 24.61 -19.53
C GLY A 171 -25.20 23.74 -18.74
N MET A 172 -24.78 23.20 -17.59
CA MET A 172 -25.56 22.24 -16.80
C MET A 172 -25.67 22.66 -15.33
N PRO A 173 -26.63 23.54 -14.99
CA PRO A 173 -26.94 23.84 -13.61
C PRO A 173 -27.43 22.56 -12.90
N GLY A 174 -26.71 22.13 -11.85
CA GLY A 174 -27.09 20.97 -11.03
C GLY A 174 -26.38 19.65 -11.34
N LEU A 175 -25.43 19.61 -12.29
CA LEU A 175 -24.60 18.41 -12.51
C LEU A 175 -23.70 18.17 -11.28
N LYS A 176 -23.75 16.95 -10.72
CA LYS A 176 -22.84 16.53 -9.65
C LYS A 176 -21.48 16.20 -10.25
N LEU A 177 -20.52 17.11 -10.10
CA LEU A 177 -19.18 17.03 -10.71
C LEU A 177 -18.16 16.24 -9.88
N GLU A 178 -18.53 15.86 -8.65
CA GLU A 178 -17.67 15.13 -7.72
C GLU A 178 -18.45 14.03 -7.01
N GLY A 179 -17.82 12.91 -6.66
CA GLY A 179 -18.48 11.83 -5.94
C GLY A 179 -17.53 10.74 -5.46
N ASP A 180 -17.95 10.05 -4.40
CA ASP A 180 -17.18 8.95 -3.82
C ASP A 180 -17.56 7.61 -4.46
N THR A 181 -16.56 6.75 -4.64
CA THR A 181 -16.74 5.35 -5.06
C THR A 181 -15.86 4.43 -4.24
N VAL A 182 -16.26 3.17 -4.07
CA VAL A 182 -15.56 2.19 -3.24
C VAL A 182 -15.08 1.02 -4.09
N VAL A 183 -13.81 0.66 -3.92
CA VAL A 183 -13.20 -0.56 -4.45
C VAL A 183 -13.00 -1.52 -3.28
N GLY A 184 -13.70 -2.65 -3.29
CA GLY A 184 -13.52 -3.69 -2.28
C GLY A 184 -14.75 -4.58 -2.10
N PRO A 185 -14.66 -5.60 -1.23
CA PRO A 185 -13.48 -5.94 -0.43
C PRO A 185 -12.35 -6.50 -1.30
N LEU A 186 -11.12 -6.05 -1.04
CA LEU A 186 -9.91 -6.67 -1.56
C LEU A 186 -9.32 -7.56 -0.46
N VAL A 187 -9.07 -8.82 -0.76
CA VAL A 187 -8.47 -9.77 0.19
C VAL A 187 -6.97 -9.81 -0.06
N ILE A 188 -6.16 -9.34 0.88
CA ILE A 188 -4.70 -9.31 0.83
C ILE A 188 -4.13 -10.39 1.74
N LEU A 189 -3.52 -11.41 1.15
CA LEU A 189 -2.86 -12.51 1.83
C LEU A 189 -1.34 -12.26 1.95
N ASP A 190 -0.67 -13.00 2.83
CA ASP A 190 0.79 -12.91 2.95
C ASP A 190 1.50 -13.34 1.67
N ALA A 191 2.76 -12.92 1.48
CA ALA A 191 3.50 -13.24 0.26
C ALA A 191 3.52 -14.74 -0.02
N LYS A 192 3.32 -15.13 -1.29
CA LYS A 192 3.44 -16.55 -1.69
C LYS A 192 4.84 -17.04 -1.35
N SER A 193 4.95 -18.10 -0.56
CA SER A 193 6.22 -18.80 -0.41
C SER A 193 6.67 -19.26 -1.80
N LYS A 194 7.88 -18.89 -2.21
CA LYS A 194 8.51 -19.44 -3.42
C LYS A 194 8.87 -20.90 -3.16
N GLY A 195 7.90 -21.79 -3.21
CA GLY A 195 8.11 -23.20 -2.92
C GLY A 195 6.82 -23.99 -2.75
N ALA A 196 6.02 -24.10 -3.81
CA ALA A 196 5.01 -25.16 -3.95
C ALA A 196 4.55 -25.24 -5.40
N ASP A 197 5.49 -25.57 -6.29
CA ASP A 197 5.15 -26.15 -7.59
C ASP A 197 5.78 -27.55 -7.64
N HIS A 198 5.11 -28.49 -6.97
CA HIS A 198 5.14 -29.91 -7.30
C HIS A 198 3.99 -30.61 -6.58
N SER A 199 3.04 -31.11 -7.36
CA SER A 199 2.17 -32.19 -6.95
C SER A 199 3.01 -33.42 -6.62
N ASP A 200 3.02 -33.88 -5.36
CA ASP A 200 2.62 -35.25 -5.05
C ASP A 200 2.36 -35.44 -3.55
N SER A 201 1.50 -36.41 -3.28
CA SER A 201 1.00 -36.83 -1.98
C SER A 201 2.10 -37.48 -1.15
N SER A 202 2.41 -36.94 0.03
CA SER A 202 2.86 -37.77 1.15
C SER A 202 2.64 -37.07 2.49
N VAL A 203 2.05 -37.83 3.40
CA VAL A 203 1.88 -37.52 4.82
C VAL A 203 3.27 -37.31 5.43
N GLY A 204 3.53 -36.10 5.93
CA GLY A 204 4.81 -35.71 6.52
C GLY A 204 4.60 -34.80 7.71
N LEU A 205 5.05 -35.29 8.85
CA LEU A 205 4.93 -34.76 10.21
C LEU A 205 5.50 -33.33 10.37
N TYR A 206 4.82 -32.56 11.23
CA TYR A 206 5.23 -31.30 11.86
C TYR A 206 6.75 -31.07 11.90
N SER A 207 7.28 -30.16 11.07
CA SER A 207 8.64 -29.64 11.22
C SER A 207 8.56 -28.15 11.54
N SER A 208 8.70 -27.86 12.83
CA SER A 208 8.98 -26.53 13.37
C SER A 208 10.28 -26.01 12.73
N GLU A 209 10.19 -24.98 11.90
CA GLU A 209 11.38 -24.24 11.46
C GLU A 209 11.99 -23.55 12.69
N GLU A 210 13.06 -24.14 13.24
CA GLU A 210 13.82 -23.49 14.29
C GLU A 210 14.61 -22.32 13.71
N SER A 211 14.25 -21.10 14.13
CA SER A 211 15.01 -19.89 13.85
C SER A 211 16.49 -20.10 14.25
N PRO A 212 17.47 -19.64 13.45
CA PRO A 212 18.90 -19.77 13.76
C PRO A 212 19.29 -19.18 15.13
N THR A 213 18.46 -18.29 15.68
CA THR A 213 18.62 -17.77 17.05
C THR A 213 18.37 -18.82 18.14
N VAL A 214 17.45 -19.76 17.92
CA VAL A 214 17.10 -20.83 18.88
C VAL A 214 18.24 -21.83 19.00
N LEU A 215 18.85 -22.22 17.87
CA LEU A 215 20.02 -23.10 17.86
C LEU A 215 21.22 -22.49 18.60
N ILE A 216 21.44 -21.17 18.44
CA ILE A 216 22.49 -20.45 19.17
C ILE A 216 22.18 -20.45 20.68
N ILE A 217 20.94 -20.16 21.07
CA ILE A 217 20.54 -20.16 22.48
C ILE A 217 20.72 -21.56 23.10
N LEU A 218 20.27 -22.62 22.42
CA LEU A 218 20.43 -24.00 22.88
C LEU A 218 21.91 -24.38 23.01
N GLY A 219 22.75 -23.99 22.05
CA GLY A 219 24.19 -24.20 22.11
C GLY A 219 24.86 -23.50 23.30
N VAL A 220 24.50 -22.25 23.57
CA VAL A 220 25.02 -21.48 24.72
C VAL A 220 24.57 -22.09 26.05
N VAL A 221 23.30 -22.50 26.16
CA VAL A 221 22.77 -23.14 27.37
C VAL A 221 23.49 -24.46 27.64
N ALA A 222 23.69 -25.29 26.62
CA ALA A 222 24.42 -26.56 26.75
C ALA A 222 25.87 -26.34 27.19
N ALA A 223 26.56 -25.34 26.63
CA ALA A 223 27.93 -25.01 27.00
C ALA A 223 28.05 -24.54 28.47
N ILE A 224 27.11 -23.72 28.94
CA ILE A 224 27.07 -23.26 30.33
C ILE A 224 26.87 -24.45 31.27
N LEU A 225 25.91 -25.33 30.98
CA LEU A 225 25.65 -26.52 31.82
C LEU A 225 26.87 -27.44 31.92
N LEU A 226 27.55 -27.70 30.80
CA LEU A 226 28.79 -28.49 30.80
C LEU A 226 29.89 -27.83 31.62
N SER A 227 30.05 -26.50 31.52
CA SER A 227 31.03 -25.76 32.32
C SER A 227 30.75 -25.88 33.82
N CYS A 228 29.48 -25.80 34.24
CA CYS A 228 29.08 -25.93 35.64
C CYS A 228 29.36 -27.34 36.18
N VAL A 229 29.11 -28.38 35.38
CA VAL A 229 29.40 -29.78 35.77
C VAL A 229 30.89 -29.99 35.94
N VAL A 230 31.72 -29.50 35.01
CA VAL A 230 33.19 -29.62 35.09
C VAL A 230 33.72 -28.90 36.33
N LEU A 231 33.25 -27.69 36.61
CA LEU A 231 33.65 -26.94 37.81
C LEU A 231 33.19 -27.62 39.11
N GLY A 232 32.01 -28.25 39.10
CA GLY A 232 31.50 -29.05 40.21
C GLY A 232 32.38 -30.26 40.48
N LEU A 233 32.70 -31.04 39.45
CA LEU A 233 33.59 -32.20 39.55
C LEU A 233 35.01 -31.79 39.97
N PHE A 234 35.53 -30.67 39.48
CA PHE A 234 36.84 -30.16 39.87
C PHE A 234 36.87 -29.73 41.35
N LYS A 235 35.79 -29.10 41.85
CA LYS A 235 35.65 -28.78 43.27
C LYS A 235 35.57 -30.04 44.12
N ILE A 236 34.77 -31.04 43.72
CA ILE A 236 34.66 -32.33 44.42
C ILE A 236 35.99 -33.07 44.42
N TYR A 237 36.71 -33.08 43.29
CA TYR A 237 38.03 -33.68 43.17
C TYR A 237 39.03 -32.99 44.12
N ARG A 238 39.07 -31.66 44.13
CA ARG A 238 39.90 -30.88 45.07
C ARG A 238 39.51 -31.07 46.53
N GLN A 239 38.23 -31.31 46.82
CA GLN A 239 37.78 -31.59 48.18
C GLN A 239 38.25 -32.98 48.61
N ARG A 240 38.10 -34.00 47.74
CA ARG A 240 38.57 -35.37 47.99
C ARG A 240 40.09 -35.47 48.11
N SER A 241 40.86 -34.72 47.32
CA SER A 241 42.33 -34.69 47.42
C SER A 241 42.83 -34.08 48.74
N LYS A 242 42.02 -33.22 49.39
CA LYS A 242 42.33 -32.68 50.73
C LYS A 242 41.94 -33.62 51.88
N LEU A 243 41.20 -34.68 51.59
CA LEU A 243 40.62 -35.61 52.57
C LEU A 243 41.33 -36.98 52.62
N GLN A 244 42.42 -37.19 51.88
CA GLN A 244 43.30 -38.35 52.07
C GLN A 244 44.41 -38.01 53.07
N PRO A 245 44.34 -38.46 54.34
CA PRO A 245 45.48 -38.44 55.24
C PRO A 245 46.52 -39.47 54.80
N ALA A 246 47.79 -39.13 54.97
CA ALA A 246 48.94 -40.02 54.79
C ALA A 246 48.71 -41.32 55.56
N ARG A 247 48.84 -42.45 54.86
CA ARG A 247 48.91 -43.78 55.47
C ARG A 247 50.38 -44.17 55.53
N GLU A 248 50.86 -44.36 56.75
CA GLU A 248 52.16 -44.94 57.11
C GLU A 248 52.48 -46.22 56.35
#